data_AF-A0AAD0MNA3-F1
#
_entry.id   AF-A0AAD0MNA3-F1
#
_cell.length_a   1.000
_cell.length_b   1.000
_cell.length_c   1.000
_cell.angle_alpha   90.00
_cell.angle_beta   90.00
_cell.angle_gamma   90.00
#
_symmetry.space_group_name_H-M   'P 1'
#
loop_
_entity.id
_entity.type
_entity.pdbx_description
1 polymer ?
#
loop_
_entity_poly.entity_id
_entity_poly.type
_entity_poly.pdbx_seq_one_letter_code
_entity_poly.pdbx_strand_id
1 'polypeptide(L)'
;MDQQTMRIILAAGPNSELEAFALRAALENFGVKVDMQWIGRPNDLIHVLSGKNRGEIDYILLSFHGEEGAFLMPELGEDVYEDGEPRGAAFGADEIKQYASLKGVHVISTGCTLGEKNLANAFLAAGAISYTAPDDYIDGNAAFIFVLTMLYERLNNTKTVRAAFDRASSIDEETKLFQLYMQK
;
A
#
# COMPACT_ATOMS: atom_id res chain seq x y z
N MET A 1 -27.51 9.70 -10.49
CA MET A 1 -26.11 10.03 -10.81
C MET A 1 -25.31 8.81 -10.42
N ASP A 2 -24.73 8.09 -11.38
CA ASP A 2 -23.76 7.04 -11.09
C ASP A 2 -22.55 7.72 -10.46
N GLN A 3 -22.42 7.64 -9.14
CA GLN A 3 -21.20 8.02 -8.46
C GLN A 3 -20.21 6.88 -8.73
N GLN A 4 -19.15 7.16 -9.49
CA GLN A 4 -18.08 6.22 -9.72
C GLN A 4 -17.56 5.73 -8.37
N THR A 5 -17.79 4.44 -8.10
CA THR A 5 -17.39 3.81 -6.84
C THR A 5 -15.87 3.63 -6.81
N MET A 6 -15.21 4.13 -5.77
CA MET A 6 -13.77 3.94 -5.56
C MET A 6 -13.43 2.44 -5.54
N ARG A 7 -12.34 2.06 -6.21
CA ARG A 7 -11.84 0.69 -6.31
C ARG A 7 -10.44 0.59 -5.73
N ILE A 8 -10.26 -0.33 -4.79
CA ILE A 8 -8.99 -0.55 -4.09
C ILE A 8 -8.59 -2.01 -4.24
N ILE A 9 -7.35 -2.26 -4.66
CA ILE A 9 -6.70 -3.56 -4.41
C ILE A 9 -6.07 -3.49 -3.03
N LEU A 10 -6.47 -4.37 -2.13
CA LEU A 10 -5.87 -4.52 -0.80
C LEU A 10 -5.01 -5.79 -0.81
N ALA A 11 -3.69 -5.61 -0.83
CA ALA A 11 -2.73 -6.70 -0.72
C ALA A 11 -2.30 -6.88 0.74
N ALA A 12 -2.53 -8.08 1.27
CA ALA A 12 -2.19 -8.46 2.63
C ALA A 12 -0.95 -9.33 2.64
N GLY A 13 0.13 -8.80 3.23
CA GLY A 13 1.37 -9.51 3.49
C GLY A 13 1.26 -10.50 4.66
N PRO A 14 2.31 -11.28 4.90
CA PRO A 14 2.35 -12.25 6.01
C PRO A 14 2.15 -11.56 7.36
N ASN A 15 1.33 -12.16 8.24
CA ASN A 15 1.07 -11.67 9.60
C ASN A 15 0.39 -10.27 9.65
N SER A 16 -0.30 -9.88 8.59
CA SER A 16 -1.10 -8.63 8.51
C SER A 16 -2.60 -8.92 8.34
N GLU A 17 -3.04 -10.16 8.57
CA GLU A 17 -4.38 -10.64 8.20
C GLU A 17 -5.48 -9.90 8.96
N LEU A 18 -5.31 -9.67 10.27
CA LEU A 18 -6.31 -8.98 11.08
C LEU A 18 -6.49 -7.53 10.66
N GLU A 19 -5.39 -6.81 10.40
CA GLU A 19 -5.43 -5.44 9.87
C GLU A 19 -6.16 -5.42 8.52
N ALA A 20 -5.76 -6.30 7.60
CA ALA A 20 -6.35 -6.37 6.26
C ALA A 20 -7.84 -6.71 6.29
N PHE A 21 -8.29 -7.65 7.13
CA PHE A 21 -9.71 -7.94 7.29
C PHE A 21 -10.50 -6.75 7.83
N ALA A 22 -9.96 -6.05 8.83
CA ALA A 22 -10.60 -4.88 9.42
C ALA A 22 -10.68 -3.72 8.40
N LEU A 23 -9.60 -3.47 7.66
CA LEU A 23 -9.55 -2.45 6.62
C LEU A 23 -10.56 -2.76 5.53
N ARG A 24 -10.60 -4.00 5.03
CA ARG A 24 -11.58 -4.41 4.03
C ARG A 24 -13.01 -4.13 4.50
N ALA A 25 -13.37 -4.61 5.68
CA ALA A 25 -14.73 -4.48 6.21
C ALA A 25 -15.14 -3.01 6.37
N ALA A 26 -14.25 -2.17 6.90
CA ALA A 26 -14.50 -0.74 7.07
C ALA A 26 -14.63 -0.01 5.71
N LEU A 27 -13.76 -0.31 4.74
CA LEU A 27 -13.78 0.31 3.42
C LEU A 27 -15.01 -0.10 2.60
N GLU A 28 -15.37 -1.39 2.63
CA GLU A 28 -16.61 -1.87 2.01
C GLU A 28 -17.85 -1.22 2.66
N ASN A 29 -17.81 -0.97 3.98
CA ASN A 29 -18.86 -0.21 4.66
C ASN A 29 -18.91 1.28 4.24
N PHE A 30 -17.78 1.87 3.83
CA PHE A 30 -17.74 3.20 3.19
C PHE A 30 -18.22 3.20 1.74
N GLY A 31 -18.61 2.04 1.20
CA GLY A 31 -19.06 1.88 -0.17
C GLY A 31 -17.92 1.69 -1.18
N VAL A 32 -16.69 1.43 -0.73
CA VAL A 32 -15.54 1.11 -1.60
C VAL A 32 -15.67 -0.32 -2.13
N LYS A 33 -15.30 -0.55 -3.39
CA LYS A 33 -15.08 -1.90 -3.92
C LYS A 33 -13.65 -2.34 -3.62
N VAL A 34 -13.50 -3.32 -2.72
CA VAL A 34 -12.19 -3.86 -2.34
C VAL A 34 -11.96 -5.21 -3.01
N ASP A 35 -10.84 -5.33 -3.71
CA ASP A 35 -10.32 -6.58 -4.23
C ASP A 35 -9.18 -7.06 -3.33
N MET A 36 -9.39 -8.16 -2.61
CA MET A 36 -8.44 -8.71 -1.65
C MET A 36 -7.43 -9.63 -2.33
N GLN A 37 -6.15 -9.38 -2.09
CA GLN A 37 -5.04 -10.17 -2.59
C GLN A 37 -4.20 -10.66 -1.41
N TRP A 38 -4.10 -11.97 -1.23
CA TRP A 38 -3.31 -12.58 -0.15
C TRP A 38 -1.94 -12.93 -0.67
N ILE A 39 -0.90 -12.36 -0.07
CA ILE A 39 0.48 -12.50 -0.55
C ILE A 39 1.15 -13.61 0.24
N GLY A 40 1.25 -14.79 -0.38
CA GLY A 40 1.93 -15.97 0.17
C GLY A 40 3.36 -16.12 -0.33
N ARG A 41 3.74 -15.42 -1.41
CA ARG A 41 5.09 -15.43 -2.00
C ARG A 41 5.43 -14.14 -2.74
N PRO A 42 6.71 -13.87 -3.05
CA PRO A 42 7.12 -12.69 -3.83
C PRO A 42 6.41 -12.53 -5.17
N ASN A 43 6.16 -13.61 -5.92
CA ASN A 43 5.44 -13.53 -7.20
C ASN A 43 3.99 -13.05 -7.07
N ASP A 44 3.33 -13.25 -5.91
CA ASP A 44 1.99 -12.70 -5.68
C ASP A 44 2.04 -11.18 -5.59
N LEU A 45 3.04 -10.62 -4.88
CA LEU A 45 3.22 -9.17 -4.79
C LEU A 45 3.59 -8.58 -6.16
N ILE A 46 4.47 -9.26 -6.91
CA ILE A 46 4.79 -8.89 -8.29
C ILE A 46 3.52 -8.87 -9.16
N HIS A 47 2.63 -9.85 -9.00
CA HIS A 47 1.36 -9.88 -9.74
C HIS A 47 0.55 -8.60 -9.52
N VAL A 48 0.36 -8.21 -8.25
CA VAL A 48 -0.35 -6.97 -7.88
C VAL A 48 0.31 -5.72 -8.47
N LEU A 49 1.64 -5.61 -8.35
CA LEU A 49 2.39 -4.41 -8.71
C LEU A 49 2.62 -4.26 -10.22
N SER A 50 2.77 -5.37 -10.95
CA SER A 50 3.08 -5.37 -12.38
C SER A 50 2.01 -4.73 -13.26
N GLY A 51 0.77 -4.66 -12.77
CA GLY A 51 -0.38 -4.14 -13.53
C GLY A 51 -0.81 -5.00 -14.70
N LYS A 52 -0.22 -6.18 -14.87
CA LYS A 52 -0.68 -7.16 -15.85
C LYS A 52 -2.11 -7.56 -15.50
N ASN A 53 -3.02 -7.47 -16.48
CA ASN A 53 -4.44 -7.78 -16.34
C ASN A 53 -5.19 -6.96 -15.27
N ARG A 54 -4.61 -5.83 -14.80
CA ARG A 54 -5.25 -4.97 -13.83
C ARG A 54 -6.31 -4.12 -14.52
N GLY A 55 -7.55 -4.18 -14.01
CA GLY A 55 -8.63 -3.28 -14.43
C GLY A 55 -8.43 -1.85 -13.90
N GLU A 56 -9.41 -0.98 -14.13
CA GLU A 56 -9.41 0.35 -13.55
C GLU A 56 -9.56 0.27 -12.02
N ILE A 57 -8.57 0.82 -11.31
CA ILE A 57 -8.51 0.95 -9.86
C ILE A 57 -7.98 2.34 -9.48
N ASP A 58 -8.35 2.80 -8.29
CA ASP A 58 -7.91 4.11 -7.77
C ASP A 58 -6.70 3.96 -6.83
N TYR A 59 -6.71 2.93 -5.99
CA TYR A 59 -5.67 2.68 -4.99
C TYR A 59 -5.17 1.24 -4.99
N ILE A 60 -3.89 1.09 -4.65
CA ILE A 60 -3.32 -0.13 -4.09
C ILE A 60 -2.99 0.15 -2.62
N LEU A 61 -3.57 -0.63 -1.72
CA LEU A 61 -3.31 -0.58 -0.29
C LEU A 61 -2.50 -1.82 0.11
N LEU A 62 -1.29 -1.61 0.60
CA LEU A 62 -0.34 -2.64 0.98
C LEU A 62 -0.33 -2.76 2.52
N SER A 63 -1.06 -3.74 3.04
CA SER A 63 -1.07 -4.10 4.47
C SER A 63 0.05 -5.09 4.72
N PHE A 64 1.17 -4.60 5.23
CA PHE A 64 2.43 -5.33 5.33
C PHE A 64 3.21 -4.88 6.57
N HIS A 65 4.05 -5.76 7.09
CA HIS A 65 5.20 -5.34 7.90
C HIS A 65 6.31 -4.80 7.01
N GLY A 66 7.05 -3.82 7.52
CA GLY A 66 8.21 -3.25 6.86
C GLY A 66 9.40 -3.17 7.81
N GLU A 67 10.59 -3.22 7.24
CA GLU A 67 11.86 -3.09 7.95
C GLU A 67 12.89 -2.48 6.99
N GLU A 68 13.63 -1.46 7.43
CA GLU A 68 14.69 -0.79 6.66
C GLU A 68 14.30 -0.45 5.20
N GLY A 69 13.08 0.08 5.00
CA GLY A 69 12.61 0.49 3.68
C GLY A 69 12.30 -0.66 2.72
N ALA A 70 12.04 -1.86 3.24
CA ALA A 70 11.62 -3.04 2.48
C ALA A 70 10.38 -3.71 3.09
N PHE A 71 9.53 -4.27 2.23
CA PHE A 71 8.42 -5.12 2.65
C PHE A 71 8.96 -6.47 3.13
N LEU A 72 8.47 -6.94 4.28
CA LEU A 72 8.82 -8.27 4.77
C LEU A 72 8.02 -9.34 4.01
N MET A 73 8.76 -10.22 3.34
CA MET A 73 8.26 -11.33 2.55
C MET A 73 8.48 -12.66 3.27
N PRO A 74 7.64 -13.68 3.02
CA PRO A 74 7.87 -15.01 3.57
C PRO A 74 9.10 -15.65 2.89
N GLU A 75 9.97 -16.23 3.68
CA GLU A 75 11.06 -17.06 3.18
C GLU A 75 10.50 -18.44 2.81
N LEU A 76 10.75 -18.87 1.58
CA LEU A 76 10.28 -20.15 1.06
C LEU A 76 11.40 -21.18 1.07
N GLY A 77 11.04 -22.46 0.99
CA GLY A 77 12.01 -23.51 0.71
C GLY A 77 12.69 -23.27 -0.64
N GLU A 78 13.98 -23.59 -0.74
CA GLU A 78 14.80 -23.35 -1.93
C GLU A 78 14.22 -23.99 -3.21
N ASP A 79 13.53 -25.12 -3.06
CA ASP A 79 12.85 -25.89 -4.11
C ASP A 79 11.42 -25.41 -4.41
N VAL A 80 10.89 -24.49 -3.62
CA VAL A 80 9.55 -23.91 -3.77
C VAL A 80 9.58 -22.64 -4.64
N TYR A 81 10.69 -21.90 -4.63
CA TYR A 81 10.86 -20.69 -5.44
C TYR A 81 10.71 -20.98 -6.94
N GLU A 82 10.02 -20.08 -7.63
CA GLU A 82 9.94 -20.12 -9.08
C GLU A 82 11.19 -19.51 -9.74
N ASP A 83 11.46 -19.89 -10.99
CA ASP A 83 12.60 -19.36 -11.74
C ASP A 83 12.51 -17.84 -11.88
N GLY A 84 13.52 -17.14 -11.36
CA GLY A 84 13.60 -15.68 -11.39
C GLY A 84 12.75 -14.96 -10.33
N GLU A 85 12.10 -15.69 -9.42
CA GLU A 85 11.42 -15.09 -8.27
C GLU A 85 12.44 -14.48 -7.29
N PRO A 86 12.21 -13.25 -6.77
CA PRO A 86 13.05 -12.66 -5.74
C PRO A 86 13.18 -13.59 -4.53
N ARG A 87 14.39 -13.71 -4.00
CA ARG A 87 14.72 -14.55 -2.85
C ARG A 87 15.06 -13.69 -1.64
N GLY A 88 14.82 -14.24 -0.46
CA GLY A 88 15.05 -13.56 0.82
C GLY A 88 13.79 -12.88 1.35
N ALA A 89 13.92 -12.33 2.57
CA ALA A 89 12.82 -11.77 3.32
C ALA A 89 12.52 -10.29 3.00
N ALA A 90 13.38 -9.60 2.26
CA ALA A 90 13.24 -8.17 1.97
C ALA A 90 12.85 -7.94 0.50
N PHE A 91 11.77 -7.22 0.28
CA PHE A 91 11.35 -6.74 -1.04
C PHE A 91 11.36 -5.21 -1.03
N GLY A 92 12.37 -4.61 -1.65
CA GLY A 92 12.67 -3.18 -1.49
C GLY A 92 12.58 -2.40 -2.79
N ALA A 93 13.26 -1.25 -2.80
CA ALA A 93 13.21 -0.29 -3.89
C ALA A 93 13.67 -0.87 -5.25
N ASP A 94 14.59 -1.82 -5.26
CA ASP A 94 15.12 -2.40 -6.50
C ASP A 94 14.13 -3.39 -7.12
N GLU A 95 13.47 -4.21 -6.30
CA GLU A 95 12.37 -5.08 -6.75
C GLU A 95 11.19 -4.24 -7.26
N ILE A 96 10.84 -3.14 -6.59
CA ILE A 96 9.80 -2.21 -7.08
C ILE A 96 10.17 -1.67 -8.47
N LYS A 97 11.39 -1.18 -8.68
CA LYS A 97 11.83 -0.67 -9.99
C LYS A 97 11.79 -1.75 -11.07
N GLN A 98 12.12 -2.99 -10.71
CA GLN A 98 12.20 -4.10 -11.64
C GLN A 98 10.80 -4.61 -12.05
N TYR A 99 9.88 -4.72 -11.11
CA TYR A 99 8.65 -5.49 -11.30
C TYR A 99 7.38 -4.63 -11.37
N ALA A 100 7.37 -3.43 -10.81
CA ALA A 100 6.16 -2.62 -10.74
C ALA A 100 5.89 -1.84 -12.03
N SER A 101 4.61 -1.77 -12.41
CA SER A 101 4.10 -0.88 -13.45
C SER A 101 2.71 -0.42 -13.04
N LEU A 102 2.66 0.75 -12.40
CA LEU A 102 1.51 1.20 -11.59
C LEU A 102 0.55 2.09 -12.39
N LYS A 103 1.08 2.88 -13.33
CA LYS A 103 0.32 3.64 -14.35
C LYS A 103 -0.95 4.30 -13.81
N GLY A 104 -0.80 5.33 -12.99
CA GLY A 104 -1.93 6.19 -12.63
C GLY A 104 -2.71 5.72 -11.39
N VAL A 105 -2.09 4.95 -10.50
CA VAL A 105 -2.70 4.54 -9.23
C VAL A 105 -2.07 5.26 -8.04
N HIS A 106 -2.85 5.48 -6.99
CA HIS A 106 -2.32 5.88 -5.69
C HIS A 106 -1.89 4.63 -4.91
N VAL A 107 -0.79 4.69 -4.16
CA VAL A 107 -0.32 3.59 -3.34
C VAL A 107 -0.24 4.03 -1.88
N ILE A 108 -0.76 3.21 -0.98
CA ILE A 108 -0.68 3.40 0.48
C ILE A 108 -0.04 2.14 1.08
N SER A 109 0.90 2.27 2.00
CA SER A 109 1.47 1.14 2.77
C SER A 109 1.37 1.41 4.27
N THR A 110 1.08 0.39 5.07
CA THR A 110 0.91 0.52 6.54
C THR A 110 2.15 0.16 7.35
N GLY A 111 3.10 -0.56 6.77
CA GLY A 111 4.27 -1.08 7.48
C GLY A 111 5.35 -0.03 7.82
N CYS A 112 6.02 -0.27 8.94
CA CYS A 112 7.14 0.52 9.45
C CYS A 112 8.20 0.80 8.37
N THR A 113 8.78 2.01 8.39
CA THR A 113 9.89 2.44 7.50
C THR A 113 9.59 2.43 5.99
N LEU A 114 8.41 1.98 5.54
CA LEU A 114 8.09 1.92 4.10
C LEU A 114 7.96 3.32 3.48
N GLY A 115 7.78 4.37 4.29
CA GLY A 115 7.82 5.77 3.90
C GLY A 115 9.21 6.30 3.58
N GLU A 116 10.25 5.48 3.66
CA GLU A 116 11.60 5.86 3.25
C GLU A 116 11.65 6.36 1.80
N LYS A 117 12.41 7.45 1.62
CA LYS A 117 12.45 8.18 0.35
C LYS A 117 12.90 7.34 -0.84
N ASN A 118 13.79 6.38 -0.64
CA ASN A 118 14.29 5.50 -1.70
C ASN A 118 13.18 4.59 -2.23
N LEU A 119 12.40 3.98 -1.34
CA LEU A 119 11.25 3.14 -1.70
C LEU A 119 10.15 3.98 -2.35
N ALA A 120 9.82 5.13 -1.77
CA ALA A 120 8.83 6.04 -2.33
C ALA A 120 9.18 6.49 -3.77
N ASN A 121 10.44 6.83 -4.02
CA ASN A 121 10.91 7.19 -5.36
C ASN A 121 10.79 6.03 -6.36
N ALA A 122 10.99 4.78 -5.92
CA ALA A 122 10.81 3.61 -6.76
C ALA A 122 9.34 3.45 -7.20
N PHE A 123 8.38 3.62 -6.28
CA PHE A 123 6.95 3.60 -6.61
C PHE A 123 6.56 4.71 -7.58
N LEU A 124 7.05 5.94 -7.37
CA LEU A 124 6.78 7.05 -8.28
C LEU A 124 7.41 6.82 -9.67
N ALA A 125 8.64 6.28 -9.73
CA ALA A 125 9.29 5.94 -10.99
C ALA A 125 8.56 4.82 -11.75
N ALA A 126 7.91 3.89 -11.03
CA ALA A 126 7.03 2.87 -11.59
C ALA A 126 5.66 3.40 -12.04
N GLY A 127 5.39 4.70 -11.90
CA GLY A 127 4.21 5.39 -12.41
C GLY A 127 3.03 5.48 -11.43
N ALA A 128 3.28 5.39 -10.12
CA ALA A 128 2.27 5.78 -9.12
C ALA A 128 2.03 7.29 -9.15
N ILE A 129 0.77 7.72 -8.99
CA ILE A 129 0.41 9.14 -8.84
C ILE A 129 0.91 9.67 -7.50
N SER A 130 0.74 8.86 -6.46
CA SER A 130 1.27 9.15 -5.13
C SER A 130 1.64 7.87 -4.40
N TYR A 131 2.54 8.02 -3.43
CA TYR A 131 2.91 6.99 -2.48
C TYR A 131 2.82 7.55 -1.06
N THR A 132 2.11 6.83 -0.19
CA THR A 132 1.88 7.22 1.21
C THR A 132 2.25 6.07 2.14
N ALA A 133 3.16 6.30 3.08
CA ALA A 133 3.62 5.28 4.02
C ALA A 133 4.36 5.94 5.21
N PRO A 134 4.48 5.27 6.38
CA PRO A 134 5.20 5.79 7.53
C PRO A 134 6.72 5.66 7.35
N ASP A 135 7.48 6.73 7.59
CA ASP A 135 8.95 6.75 7.42
C ASP A 135 9.76 6.32 8.65
N ASP A 136 9.08 5.87 9.71
CA ASP A 136 9.68 5.31 10.93
C ASP A 136 8.84 4.10 11.42
N TYR A 137 9.20 3.53 12.56
CA TYR A 137 8.40 2.54 13.27
C TYR A 137 7.13 3.19 13.84
N ILE A 138 5.97 2.61 13.49
CA ILE A 138 4.65 3.16 13.82
C ILE A 138 3.81 2.14 14.61
N ASP A 139 2.97 2.63 15.52
CA ASP A 139 1.93 1.78 16.15
C ASP A 139 0.89 1.31 15.11
N GLY A 140 0.54 0.02 15.16
CA GLY A 140 -0.42 -0.58 14.23
C GLY A 140 -1.82 0.05 14.28
N ASN A 141 -2.28 0.53 15.44
CA ASN A 141 -3.59 1.21 15.52
C ASN A 141 -3.51 2.60 14.89
N ALA A 142 -2.36 3.28 15.02
CA ALA A 142 -2.13 4.56 14.37
C ALA A 142 -2.11 4.41 12.83
N ALA A 143 -1.44 3.39 12.30
CA ALA A 143 -1.48 3.05 10.88
C ALA A 143 -2.90 2.77 10.38
N PHE A 144 -3.65 1.96 11.15
CA PHE A 144 -5.03 1.63 10.84
C PHE A 144 -5.95 2.88 10.80
N ILE A 145 -5.93 3.72 11.84
CA ILE A 145 -6.80 4.90 11.90
C ILE A 145 -6.40 5.97 10.89
N PHE A 146 -5.10 6.07 10.56
CA PHE A 146 -4.61 6.94 9.50
C PHE A 146 -5.25 6.57 8.16
N VAL A 147 -5.16 5.30 7.75
CA VAL A 147 -5.67 4.83 6.45
C VAL A 147 -7.19 5.01 6.37
N LEU A 148 -7.92 4.66 7.43
CA LEU A 148 -9.38 4.84 7.45
C LEU A 148 -9.77 6.32 7.36
N THR A 149 -9.11 7.19 8.11
CA THR A 149 -9.37 8.63 8.07
C THR A 149 -9.05 9.20 6.70
N MET A 150 -7.90 8.85 6.13
CA MET A 150 -7.48 9.34 4.81
C MET A 150 -8.49 8.94 3.73
N LEU A 151 -8.90 7.67 3.69
CA LEU A 151 -9.84 7.20 2.67
C LEU A 151 -11.26 7.72 2.91
N TYR A 152 -11.70 7.86 4.17
CA TYR A 152 -12.96 8.51 4.50
C TYR A 152 -13.00 9.97 4.04
N GLU A 153 -11.95 10.74 4.32
CA GLU A 153 -11.83 12.14 3.91
C GLU A 153 -11.78 12.27 2.38
N ARG A 154 -11.11 11.34 1.69
CA ARG A 154 -11.03 11.31 0.23
C ARG A 154 -12.38 11.01 -0.44
N LEU A 155 -13.22 10.22 0.22
CA LEU A 155 -14.55 9.85 -0.27
C LEU A 155 -15.59 10.94 -0.02
N ASN A 156 -15.57 11.56 1.16
CA ASN A 156 -16.69 12.37 1.65
C ASN A 156 -16.43 13.87 1.71
N ASN A 157 -15.19 14.28 2.02
CA ASN A 157 -14.94 15.63 2.53
C ASN A 157 -13.96 16.44 1.67
N THR A 158 -13.07 15.76 0.95
CA THR A 158 -11.97 16.38 0.22
C THR A 158 -11.89 15.85 -1.21
N LYS A 159 -11.52 16.74 -2.15
CA LYS A 159 -11.33 16.36 -3.55
C LYS A 159 -9.91 15.89 -3.87
N THR A 160 -8.95 16.11 -2.98
CA THR A 160 -7.52 15.90 -3.26
C THR A 160 -6.89 14.95 -2.25
N VAL A 161 -5.91 14.17 -2.71
CA VAL A 161 -5.14 13.26 -1.87
C VAL A 161 -4.36 14.00 -0.79
N ARG A 162 -3.82 15.18 -1.10
CA ARG A 162 -3.11 16.01 -0.12
C ARG A 162 -4.00 16.42 1.04
N ALA A 163 -5.21 16.93 0.77
CA ALA A 163 -6.11 17.37 1.84
C ALA A 163 -6.57 16.20 2.72
N ALA A 164 -6.83 15.03 2.13
CA ALA A 164 -7.15 13.82 2.87
C ALA A 164 -5.98 13.36 3.77
N PHE A 165 -4.76 13.39 3.23
CA PHE A 165 -3.53 13.10 3.97
C PHE A 165 -3.34 14.06 5.15
N ASP A 166 -3.44 15.38 4.92
CA ASP A 166 -3.21 16.39 5.96
C ASP A 166 -4.20 16.23 7.13
N ARG A 167 -5.42 15.75 6.86
CA ARG A 167 -6.40 15.40 7.89
C ARG A 167 -5.98 14.15 8.66
N ALA A 168 -5.65 13.07 7.96
CA ALA A 168 -5.24 11.81 8.58
C ALA A 168 -3.97 11.95 9.42
N SER A 169 -2.99 12.73 8.96
CA SER A 169 -1.73 12.98 9.67
C SER A 169 -1.89 13.95 10.86
N SER A 170 -3.07 14.54 11.05
CA SER A 170 -3.29 15.53 12.12
C SER A 170 -3.88 14.93 13.41
N ILE A 171 -4.08 13.61 13.46
CA ILE A 171 -4.74 12.92 14.57
C ILE A 171 -3.87 12.97 15.83
N ASP A 172 -2.61 12.59 15.72
CA ASP A 172 -1.65 12.51 16.83
C ASP A 172 -0.19 12.51 16.31
N GLU A 173 0.79 12.26 17.18
CA GLU A 173 2.20 12.22 16.77
C GLU A 173 2.57 10.96 15.97
N GLU A 174 1.91 9.82 16.22
CA GLU A 174 2.17 8.57 15.49
C GLU A 174 1.72 8.69 14.02
N THR A 175 0.53 9.23 13.80
CA THR A 175 -0.01 9.45 12.45
C THR A 175 0.76 10.49 11.63
N LYS A 176 1.57 11.34 12.27
CA LYS A 176 2.50 12.26 11.57
C LYS A 176 3.71 11.57 10.96
N LEU A 177 4.00 10.33 11.35
CA LEU A 177 5.09 9.54 10.73
C LEU A 177 4.77 9.19 9.27
N PHE A 178 3.50 9.23 8.86
CA PHE A 178 3.16 9.08 7.46
C PHE A 178 3.74 10.21 6.62
N GLN A 179 4.34 9.83 5.50
CA GLN A 179 4.80 10.71 4.44
C GLN A 179 3.89 10.59 3.21
N LEU A 180 3.73 11.69 2.48
CA LEU A 180 3.04 11.69 1.18
C LEU A 180 3.95 12.24 0.09
N TYR A 181 4.33 11.35 -0.81
CA TYR A 181 5.09 11.61 -2.03
C TYR A 181 4.15 11.63 -3.23
N MET A 182 4.34 12.57 -4.14
CA MET A 182 3.51 12.70 -5.34
C MET A 182 4.41 12.82 -6.57
N GLN A 183 3.93 12.30 -7.70
CA GLN A 183 4.56 12.53 -8.98
C GLN A 183 4.60 14.05 -9.28
N LYS A 184 5.74 14.52 -9.79
CA LYS A 184 5.93 15.93 -10.16
C LYS A 184 5.17 16.28 -11.43
#